data_AF-A0A5Q0LNK8-F1
#
_entry.id   AF-A0A5Q0LNK8-F1
#
_cell.length_a   1.000
_cell.length_b   1.000
_cell.length_c   1.000
_cell.angle_alpha   90.00
_cell.angle_beta   90.00
_cell.angle_gamma   90.00
#
_symmetry.space_group_name_H-M   'P 1'
#
loop_
_entity.id
_entity.type
_entity.pdbx_description
1 polymer ?
#
loop_
_entity_poly.entity_id
_entity_poly.type
_entity_poly.pdbx_seq_one_letter_code
_entity_poly.pdbx_strand_id
1 'polypeptide(L)' 'MEDKFPRALWVRLIIYVAVGHLFAAFIYLLFTLGAQNQ' A
#
# COMPACT_ATOMS: atom_id res chain seq x y z
N MET A 1 12.05 -22.95 -22.33
CA MET A 1 12.40 -21.53 -22.17
C MET A 1 12.00 -21.17 -20.75
N GLU A 2 12.90 -20.65 -19.92
CA GLU A 2 12.57 -20.27 -18.55
C GLU A 2 11.55 -19.12 -18.56
N ASP A 3 10.30 -19.44 -18.20
CA ASP A 3 9.21 -18.49 -17.97
C ASP A 3 9.51 -17.64 -16.71
N LYS A 4 10.44 -16.69 -16.85
CA LYS A 4 10.70 -15.70 -15.79
C LYS A 4 9.54 -14.73 -15.80
N PHE A 5 8.70 -14.81 -14.77
CA PHE A 5 7.56 -13.92 -14.62
C PHE A 5 7.99 -12.46 -14.83
N PRO A 6 7.24 -11.66 -15.63
CA PRO A 6 7.70 -10.33 -16.01
C PRO A 6 7.99 -9.48 -14.78
N ARG A 7 9.24 -9.09 -14.59
CA ARG A 7 9.70 -8.27 -13.46
C ARG A 7 8.84 -7.01 -13.27
N ALA A 8 8.47 -6.36 -14.37
CA ALA A 8 7.64 -5.16 -14.35
C ALA A 8 6.24 -5.42 -13.77
N LEU A 9 5.68 -6.62 -13.97
CA LEU A 9 4.34 -6.97 -13.52
C LEU A 9 4.29 -7.15 -11.99
N TRP A 10 5.21 -7.93 -11.40
CA TRP A 10 5.26 -8.11 -9.95
C TRP A 10 5.70 -6.84 -9.22
N VAL A 11 6.65 -6.06 -9.77
CA VAL A 11 7.04 -4.77 -9.19
C VAL A 11 5.83 -3.84 -9.10
N ARG A 12 5.05 -3.76 -10.17
CA ARG A 12 3.82 -2.94 -10.19
C ARG A 12 2.80 -3.42 -9.16
N LEU A 13 2.63 -4.73 -9.00
CA LEU A 13 1.74 -5.31 -7.99
C LEU A 13 2.17 -4.93 -6.56
N ILE A 14 3.47 -5.06 -6.25
CA ILE A 14 4.00 -4.69 -4.94
C ILE A 14 3.79 -3.19 -4.67
N ILE A 15 4.04 -2.33 -5.67
CA ILE A 15 3.81 -0.89 -5.54
C ILE A 15 2.35 -0.58 -5.23
N TYR A 16 1.40 -1.19 -5.96
CA TYR A 16 -0.02 -0.96 -5.70
C TYR A 16 -0.44 -1.39 -4.29
N VAL A 17 0.06 -2.54 -3.82
CA VAL A 17 -0.22 -3.01 -2.45
C VAL A 17 0.40 -2.09 -1.41
N ALA A 18 1.66 -1.68 -1.60
CA ALA A 18 2.39 -0.81 -0.67
C ALA A 18 1.74 0.58 -0.55
N VAL A 19 1.38 1.20 -1.69
CA VAL A 19 0.71 2.50 -1.70
C VAL A 19 -0.67 2.41 -1.03
N GLY A 20 -1.43 1.36 -1.32
CA GLY A 20 -2.73 1.12 -0.68
C GLY A 20 -2.62 0.98 0.84
N HIS A 21 -1.63 0.22 1.32
CA HIS A 21 -1.39 0.06 2.76
C HIS A 21 -0.92 1.35 3.43
N LEU A 22 -0.02 2.10 2.78
CA LEU A 22 0.46 3.38 3.30
C LEU A 22 -0.70 4.38 3.41
N PHE A 23 -1.56 4.43 2.39
CA PHE A 23 -2.75 5.29 2.40
C PHE A 23 -3.76 4.87 3.46
N ALA A 24 -4.06 3.56 3.60
CA ALA A 24 -4.96 3.06 4.62
C ALA A 24 -4.43 3.32 6.04
N ALA A 25 -3.14 3.11 6.28
CA ALA A 25 -2.49 3.41 7.56
C ALA A 25 -2.55 4.92 7.86
N PHE A 26 -2.33 5.77 6.85
CA PHE A 26 -2.44 7.22 6.99
C PHE A 26 -3.85 7.66 7.41
N ILE A 27 -4.87 7.16 6.71
CA ILE A 27 -6.27 7.46 7.04
C ILE A 27 -6.63 6.96 8.43
N TYR A 28 -6.26 5.73 8.78
CA TYR A 28 -6.44 5.19 10.13
C TYR A 28 -5.83 6.11 11.19
N LEU A 29 -4.60 6.56 10.97
CA LEU A 29 -3.89 7.44 11.88
C LEU A 29 -4.61 8.80 12.03
N LEU A 30 -5.08 9.40 10.93
CA LEU A 30 -5.87 10.63 10.97
C LEU A 30 -7.16 10.47 11.79
N PHE A 31 -7.87 9.35 11.62
CA PHE A 31 -9.08 9.09 12.40
C PHE A 31 -8.77 8.82 13.87
N THR A 32 -7.73 8.04 14.18
CA THR A 32 -7.34 7.76 15.56
C THR A 32 -6.91 9.01 16.31
N LEU A 33 -6.03 9.84 15.72
CA LEU A 33 -5.58 11.08 16.36
C LEU A 33 -6.65 12.17 16.35
N GLY A 34 -7.45 12.27 15.28
CA GLY A 34 -8.56 13.21 15.19
C GLY A 34 -9.65 12.90 16.22
N ALA A 35 -9.99 11.61 16.40
CA ALA A 35 -10.95 11.18 17.41
C ALA A 35 -10.44 11.35 18.85
N GLN A 36 -9.12 11.40 19.06
CA GLN A 36 -8.52 11.70 20.37
C GLN A 36 -8.57 13.19 20.74
N ASN A 37 -8.89 14.07 19.78
CA ASN A 37 -8.87 15.53 19.97
C ASN A 37 -10.28 16.17 19.91
N GLN A 38 -11.30 15.39 20.27
CA GLN A 38 -12.69 15.81 20.49
C GLN A 38 -13.05 15.59 21.97
#